data_AF-A0A1I7INJ9-F1
#
_entry.id   AF-A0A1I7INJ9-F1
#
_cell.length_a   1.000
_cell.length_b   1.000
_cell.length_c   1.000
_cell.angle_alpha   90.00
_cell.angle_beta   90.00
_cell.angle_gamma   90.00
#
_symmetry.space_group_name_H-M   'P 1'
#
loop_
_entity.id
_entity.type
_entity.pdbx_description
1 polymer ?
#
loop_
_entity_poly.entity_id
_entity_poly.type
_entity_poly.pdbx_seq_one_letter_code
_entity_poly.pdbx_strand_id
1 'polypeptide(L)'
;MYNSRTESGTLADLDQEIASNENLARSALREAEADPDHPDQDGLLDVQARLLRALRFRHARGDSAAELEEHFRLRLLPDLQRAGGLTRRYFPGQRPEMRSWDMDAWLLLLALACFDTDGGALERIGDWVDTGQSSAPFHLLLKAFLPGHAYPRKFARDANTDAYEKPVAGAVLAAAPERQKALHAFLRKWPAIMAPHGYRRDAGDGAIFTIAPFHAALAACAYDIDDAAFRDLPDYPGELVAWYRVHARQRRDAWRGVGVGAGDDLPAPLDPAAQGKKLTPSAAYARWIEIVCGDSAPLAAIARKALGPRKTMPDLFNAMEALAGAGLALQADIKDDETLADQVQRLCATRGWPAFTPPAEPPQGPARVSAILSALRPWLAERGQTLALLGDGGDAWQATVFKTVDEAQFNALCDQLQIDVQDE
;
A
#
# COMPACT_ATOMS: atom_id res chain seq x y z
N MET A 1 -3.51 -37.69 -11.84
CA MET A 1 -4.93 -37.42 -11.52
C MET A 1 -5.02 -35.94 -11.24
N TYR A 2 -5.71 -35.18 -12.09
CA TYR A 2 -5.96 -33.75 -11.86
C TYR A 2 -7.00 -33.64 -10.74
N ASN A 3 -6.62 -33.06 -9.60
CA ASN A 3 -7.58 -32.63 -8.62
C ASN A 3 -8.06 -31.25 -9.06
N SER A 4 -9.31 -31.17 -9.52
CA SER A 4 -9.98 -29.88 -9.73
C SER A 4 -9.82 -29.04 -8.46
N ARG A 5 -9.43 -27.78 -8.63
CA ARG A 5 -9.28 -26.81 -7.52
C ARG A 5 -10.59 -26.12 -7.19
N THR A 6 -11.63 -26.40 -7.96
CA THR A 6 -12.97 -25.95 -7.69
C THR A 6 -13.88 -27.14 -7.42
N GLU A 7 -14.61 -27.04 -6.31
CA GLU A 7 -15.63 -28.01 -5.90
C GLU A 7 -16.99 -27.70 -6.56
N SER A 8 -17.08 -26.71 -7.45
CA SER A 8 -18.35 -26.17 -7.99
C SER A 8 -18.59 -26.42 -9.49
N GLY A 9 -17.73 -27.19 -10.14
CA GLY A 9 -17.89 -27.58 -11.55
C GLY A 9 -17.10 -28.85 -11.86
N THR A 10 -17.48 -29.55 -12.93
CA THR A 10 -16.75 -30.74 -13.39
C THR A 10 -15.55 -30.34 -14.25
N LEU A 11 -14.58 -31.25 -14.42
CA LEU A 11 -13.48 -31.04 -15.38
C LEU A 11 -14.00 -30.77 -16.80
N ALA A 12 -15.10 -31.42 -17.19
CA ALA A 12 -15.72 -31.20 -18.51
C ALA A 12 -16.29 -29.79 -18.66
N ASP A 13 -16.92 -29.25 -17.61
CA ASP A 13 -17.44 -27.87 -17.65
C ASP A 13 -16.29 -26.86 -17.73
N LEU A 14 -15.20 -27.09 -16.99
CA LEU A 14 -14.00 -26.26 -17.05
C LEU A 14 -13.35 -26.31 -18.45
N ASP A 15 -13.24 -27.48 -19.05
CA ASP A 15 -12.72 -27.65 -20.41
C ASP A 15 -13.58 -26.92 -21.44
N GLN A 16 -14.91 -27.01 -21.32
CA GLN A 16 -15.85 -26.30 -22.17
C GLN A 16 -15.68 -24.78 -22.03
N GLU A 17 -15.59 -24.27 -20.81
CA GLU A 17 -15.40 -22.84 -20.56
C GLU A 17 -14.05 -22.33 -21.09
N ILE A 18 -12.97 -23.08 -20.91
CA ILE A 18 -11.65 -22.74 -21.46
C ILE A 18 -11.74 -22.66 -22.99
N ALA A 19 -12.27 -23.70 -23.63
CA ALA A 19 -12.39 -23.75 -25.09
C ALA A 19 -13.29 -22.65 -25.64
N SER A 20 -14.44 -22.40 -25.01
CA SER A 20 -15.39 -21.35 -25.39
C SER A 20 -14.74 -19.97 -25.36
N ASN A 21 -14.11 -19.61 -24.24
CA ASN A 21 -13.49 -18.30 -24.07
C ASN A 21 -12.30 -18.10 -25.02
N GLU A 22 -11.42 -19.09 -25.20
CA GLU A 22 -10.30 -19.00 -26.13
C GLU A 22 -10.75 -18.92 -27.59
N ASN A 23 -11.76 -19.70 -27.99
CA ASN A 23 -12.26 -19.70 -29.36
C ASN A 23 -12.92 -18.38 -29.73
N LEU A 24 -13.76 -17.83 -28.83
CA LEU A 24 -14.42 -16.55 -29.06
C LEU A 24 -13.42 -15.41 -29.13
N ALA A 25 -12.44 -15.37 -28.21
CA ALA A 25 -11.36 -14.38 -28.23
C ALA A 25 -10.57 -14.42 -29.55
N ARG A 26 -10.14 -15.61 -29.98
CA ARG A 26 -9.37 -15.75 -31.22
C ARG A 26 -10.20 -15.54 -32.49
N SER A 27 -11.51 -15.83 -32.44
CA SER A 27 -12.39 -15.52 -33.56
C SER A 27 -12.46 -14.02 -33.78
N ALA A 28 -12.71 -13.24 -32.71
CA ALA A 28 -12.74 -11.78 -32.78
C ALA A 28 -11.40 -11.20 -33.26
N LEU A 29 -10.27 -11.72 -32.78
CA LEU A 29 -8.95 -11.29 -33.26
C LEU A 29 -8.76 -11.56 -34.76
N ARG A 30 -9.16 -12.74 -35.26
CA ARG A 30 -9.03 -13.08 -36.68
C ARG A 30 -9.95 -12.24 -37.56
N GLU A 31 -11.17 -12.01 -37.11
CA GLU A 31 -12.16 -11.20 -37.83
C GLU A 31 -11.69 -9.76 -38.00
N ALA A 32 -11.21 -9.14 -36.92
CA ALA A 32 -10.67 -7.78 -36.93
C ALA A 32 -9.45 -7.57 -37.84
N GLU A 33 -8.75 -8.64 -38.19
CA GLU A 33 -7.59 -8.60 -39.08
C GLU A 33 -7.93 -8.97 -40.50
N ALA A 34 -8.87 -9.89 -40.69
CA ALA A 34 -9.32 -10.33 -42.00
C ALA A 34 -10.17 -9.23 -42.68
N ASP A 35 -10.96 -8.50 -41.90
CA ASP A 35 -11.78 -7.39 -42.39
C ASP A 35 -11.60 -6.13 -41.52
N PRO A 36 -10.54 -5.34 -41.78
CA PRO A 36 -10.28 -4.10 -41.06
C PRO A 36 -11.35 -3.02 -41.22
N ASP A 37 -12.19 -3.12 -42.25
CA ASP A 37 -13.25 -2.16 -42.54
C ASP A 37 -14.62 -2.63 -42.02
N HIS A 38 -14.68 -3.78 -41.32
CA HIS A 38 -15.91 -4.29 -40.75
C HIS A 38 -16.51 -3.29 -39.76
N PRO A 39 -17.80 -2.91 -39.90
CA PRO A 39 -18.41 -1.83 -39.12
C PRO A 39 -18.65 -2.18 -37.64
N ASP A 40 -18.62 -3.47 -37.31
CA ASP A 40 -18.79 -3.97 -35.94
C ASP A 40 -17.51 -4.68 -35.50
N GLN A 41 -16.71 -3.99 -34.70
CA GLN A 41 -15.47 -4.52 -34.10
C GLN A 41 -15.64 -4.72 -32.59
N ASP A 42 -16.87 -4.64 -32.06
CA ASP A 42 -17.14 -4.57 -30.62
C ASP A 42 -16.70 -5.85 -29.90
N GLY A 43 -16.64 -6.98 -30.62
CA GLY A 43 -16.09 -8.23 -30.11
C GLY A 43 -14.65 -8.14 -29.61
N LEU A 44 -13.86 -7.15 -30.08
CA LEU A 44 -12.50 -6.90 -29.59
C LEU A 44 -12.46 -6.40 -28.14
N LEU A 45 -13.51 -5.72 -27.67
CA LEU A 45 -13.57 -5.17 -26.32
C LEU A 45 -13.63 -6.30 -25.27
N ASP A 46 -14.27 -7.42 -25.61
CA ASP A 46 -14.39 -8.60 -24.75
C ASP A 46 -13.13 -9.50 -24.73
N VAL A 47 -12.24 -9.39 -25.72
CA VAL A 47 -11.17 -10.37 -25.95
C VAL A 47 -10.30 -10.55 -24.70
N GLN A 48 -9.90 -9.45 -24.06
CA GLN A 48 -9.05 -9.48 -22.88
C GLN A 48 -9.72 -10.22 -21.71
N ALA A 49 -10.99 -9.89 -21.43
CA ALA A 49 -11.76 -10.53 -20.36
C ALA A 49 -11.92 -12.03 -20.61
N ARG A 50 -12.18 -12.45 -21.86
CA ARG A 50 -12.29 -13.87 -22.23
C ARG A 50 -10.97 -14.61 -22.05
N LEU A 51 -9.87 -14.03 -22.52
CA LEU A 51 -8.54 -14.62 -22.39
C LEU A 51 -8.15 -14.85 -20.92
N LEU A 52 -8.39 -13.87 -20.04
CA LEU A 52 -8.08 -14.00 -18.62
C LEU A 52 -9.04 -14.94 -17.89
N ARG A 53 -10.31 -14.95 -18.28
CA ARG A 53 -11.28 -15.93 -17.78
C ARG A 53 -10.85 -17.36 -18.13
N ALA A 54 -10.34 -17.60 -19.35
CA ALA A 54 -9.78 -18.89 -19.72
C ALA A 54 -8.57 -19.27 -18.85
N LEU A 55 -7.66 -18.34 -18.57
CA LEU A 55 -6.54 -18.57 -17.64
C LEU A 55 -7.04 -18.92 -16.23
N ARG A 56 -8.07 -18.23 -15.74
CA ARG A 56 -8.69 -18.50 -14.43
C ARG A 56 -9.31 -19.90 -14.38
N PHE A 57 -9.98 -20.32 -15.44
CA PHE A 57 -10.53 -21.68 -15.55
C PHE A 57 -9.44 -22.74 -15.64
N ARG A 58 -8.34 -22.49 -16.36
CA ARG A 58 -7.16 -23.40 -16.38
C ARG A 58 -6.57 -23.58 -14.98
N HIS A 59 -6.39 -22.49 -14.24
CA HIS A 59 -5.98 -22.57 -12.85
C HIS A 59 -6.99 -23.39 -12.03
N ALA A 60 -8.29 -23.11 -12.15
CA ALA A 60 -9.33 -23.85 -11.42
C ALA A 60 -9.40 -25.35 -11.80
N ARG A 61 -9.09 -25.71 -13.05
CA ARG A 61 -8.96 -27.10 -13.52
C ARG A 61 -7.82 -27.86 -12.87
N GLY A 62 -6.86 -27.13 -12.29
CA GLY A 62 -5.68 -27.69 -11.64
C GLY A 62 -4.50 -27.85 -12.59
N ASP A 63 -4.45 -27.07 -13.68
CA ASP A 63 -3.24 -26.95 -14.51
C ASP A 63 -2.07 -26.55 -13.60
N SER A 64 -0.95 -27.26 -13.75
CA SER A 64 0.28 -26.97 -13.03
C SER A 64 0.85 -25.61 -13.42
N ALA A 65 1.70 -25.04 -12.55
CA ALA A 65 2.37 -23.78 -12.85
C ALA A 65 3.17 -23.81 -14.17
N ALA A 66 3.71 -24.98 -14.55
CA ALA A 66 4.42 -25.17 -15.82
C ALA A 66 3.46 -25.16 -17.03
N GLU A 67 2.30 -25.82 -16.93
CA GLU A 67 1.28 -25.78 -17.99
C GLU A 67 0.69 -24.36 -18.15
N LEU A 68 0.50 -23.66 -17.03
CA LEU A 68 0.07 -22.25 -17.02
C LEU A 68 1.13 -21.32 -17.62
N GLU A 69 2.42 -21.53 -17.31
CA GLU A 69 3.54 -20.78 -17.90
C GLU A 69 3.62 -20.99 -19.41
N GLU A 70 3.57 -22.24 -19.86
CA GLU A 70 3.62 -22.57 -21.29
C GLU A 70 2.45 -21.92 -22.04
N HIS A 71 1.23 -22.06 -21.51
CA HIS A 71 0.05 -21.43 -22.08
C HIS A 71 0.17 -19.89 -22.08
N PHE A 72 0.61 -19.31 -20.96
CA PHE A 72 0.80 -17.88 -20.82
C PHE A 72 1.71 -17.33 -21.92
N ARG A 73 2.88 -17.97 -22.09
CA ARG A 73 3.93 -17.52 -23.01
C ARG A 73 3.57 -17.77 -24.47
N LEU A 74 3.03 -18.94 -24.80
CA LEU A 74 2.79 -19.35 -26.19
C LEU A 74 1.47 -18.84 -26.75
N ARG A 75 0.49 -18.53 -25.90
CA ARG A 75 -0.88 -18.24 -26.32
C ARG A 75 -1.40 -16.93 -25.71
N LEU A 76 -1.50 -16.87 -24.39
CA LEU A 76 -2.21 -15.78 -23.73
C LEU A 76 -1.56 -14.42 -23.97
N LEU A 77 -0.25 -14.29 -23.70
CA LEU A 77 0.45 -13.02 -23.80
C LEU A 77 0.51 -12.50 -25.26
N PRO A 78 0.82 -13.33 -26.28
CA PRO A 78 0.70 -12.91 -27.67
C PRO A 78 -0.71 -12.43 -28.04
N ASP A 79 -1.76 -13.17 -27.64
CA ASP A 79 -3.15 -12.80 -27.94
C ASP A 79 -3.56 -11.51 -27.21
N LEU A 80 -3.10 -11.29 -25.97
CA LEU A 80 -3.31 -10.04 -25.22
C LEU A 80 -2.61 -8.84 -25.88
N GLN A 81 -1.38 -9.02 -26.35
CA GLN A 81 -0.64 -7.96 -27.07
C GLN A 81 -1.33 -7.61 -28.39
N ARG A 82 -1.79 -8.62 -29.11
CA ARG A 82 -2.56 -8.47 -30.35
C ARG A 82 -3.86 -7.73 -30.11
N ALA A 83 -4.63 -8.15 -29.10
CA ALA A 83 -5.85 -7.49 -28.68
C ALA A 83 -5.60 -6.01 -28.36
N GLY A 84 -4.63 -5.70 -27.49
CA GLY A 84 -4.30 -4.32 -27.14
C GLY A 84 -3.89 -3.46 -28.35
N GLY A 85 -3.17 -4.04 -29.32
CA GLY A 85 -2.85 -3.38 -30.58
C GLY A 85 -4.08 -3.04 -31.42
N LEU A 86 -4.99 -4.02 -31.62
CA LEU A 86 -6.20 -3.85 -32.41
C LEU A 86 -7.21 -2.92 -31.72
N THR A 87 -7.42 -3.06 -30.41
CA THR A 87 -8.32 -2.18 -29.65
C THR A 87 -7.88 -0.72 -29.75
N ARG A 88 -6.58 -0.43 -29.62
CA ARG A 88 -6.07 0.95 -29.81
C ARG A 88 -6.28 1.50 -31.21
N ARG A 89 -6.25 0.64 -32.22
CA ARG A 89 -6.47 1.01 -33.62
C ARG A 89 -7.93 1.35 -33.89
N TYR A 90 -8.86 0.50 -33.46
CA TYR A 90 -10.28 0.63 -33.79
C TYR A 90 -11.06 1.50 -32.81
N PHE A 91 -10.61 1.57 -31.56
CA PHE A 91 -11.26 2.32 -30.49
C PHE A 91 -10.31 3.37 -29.89
N PRO A 92 -9.83 4.35 -30.69
CA PRO A 92 -8.90 5.35 -30.19
C PRO A 92 -9.54 6.17 -29.08
N GLY A 93 -8.96 6.11 -27.88
CA GLY A 93 -9.45 6.81 -26.69
C GLY A 93 -10.26 5.95 -25.73
N GLN A 94 -10.62 4.71 -26.10
CA GLN A 94 -11.08 3.74 -25.11
C GLN A 94 -9.88 3.21 -24.33
N ARG A 95 -10.05 3.16 -23.00
CA ARG A 95 -9.08 2.54 -22.08
C ARG A 95 -9.42 1.07 -21.89
N PRO A 96 -8.48 0.24 -21.39
CA PRO A 96 -8.80 -1.12 -21.01
C PRO A 96 -9.99 -1.14 -20.05
N GLU A 97 -10.96 -2.01 -20.30
CA GLU A 97 -12.16 -2.11 -19.44
C GLU A 97 -11.84 -2.76 -18.10
N MET A 98 -10.81 -3.62 -18.05
CA MET A 98 -10.44 -4.36 -16.86
C MET A 98 -9.89 -3.42 -15.79
N ARG A 99 -10.56 -3.43 -14.65
CA ARG A 99 -10.23 -2.59 -13.50
C ARG A 99 -9.36 -3.38 -12.54
N SER A 100 -8.58 -2.68 -11.73
CA SER A 100 -7.64 -3.34 -10.83
C SER A 100 -8.29 -4.19 -9.73
N TRP A 101 -9.56 -3.93 -9.41
CA TRP A 101 -10.33 -4.70 -8.43
C TRP A 101 -10.98 -5.94 -9.07
N ASP A 102 -10.88 -6.10 -10.39
CA ASP A 102 -11.31 -7.33 -11.04
C ASP A 102 -10.33 -8.45 -10.69
N MET A 103 -10.86 -9.61 -10.31
CA MET A 103 -10.04 -10.77 -9.94
C MET A 103 -9.12 -11.24 -11.07
N ASP A 104 -9.51 -10.96 -12.32
CA ASP A 104 -8.72 -11.26 -13.50
C ASP A 104 -7.49 -10.33 -13.63
N ALA A 105 -7.57 -9.09 -13.12
CA ALA A 105 -6.43 -8.19 -13.05
C ALA A 105 -5.38 -8.68 -12.04
N TRP A 106 -5.84 -9.19 -10.89
CA TRP A 106 -4.97 -9.82 -9.89
C TRP A 106 -4.27 -11.07 -10.43
N LEU A 107 -5.02 -11.92 -11.14
CA LEU A 107 -4.45 -13.10 -11.80
C LEU A 107 -3.44 -12.71 -12.89
N LEU A 108 -3.74 -11.70 -13.72
CA LEU A 108 -2.80 -11.21 -14.73
C LEU A 108 -1.51 -10.69 -14.09
N LEU A 109 -1.61 -9.87 -13.03
CA LEU A 109 -0.43 -9.36 -12.34
C LEU A 109 0.40 -10.51 -11.75
N LEU A 110 -0.23 -11.54 -11.18
CA LEU A 110 0.48 -12.73 -10.69
C LEU A 110 1.14 -13.52 -11.82
N ALA A 111 0.44 -13.71 -12.94
CA ALA A 111 0.98 -14.39 -14.10
C ALA A 111 2.18 -13.63 -14.70
N LEU A 112 2.11 -12.30 -14.80
CA LEU A 112 3.24 -11.45 -15.21
C LEU A 112 4.39 -11.54 -14.20
N ALA A 113 4.12 -11.52 -12.91
CA ALA A 113 5.14 -11.68 -11.88
C ALA A 113 5.87 -13.03 -11.99
N CYS A 114 5.14 -14.11 -12.30
CA CYS A 114 5.66 -15.47 -12.37
C CYS A 114 6.28 -15.85 -13.71
N PHE A 115 5.70 -15.43 -14.84
CA PHE A 115 5.94 -16.01 -16.16
C PHE A 115 6.53 -15.03 -17.18
N ASP A 116 6.46 -13.71 -16.97
CA ASP A 116 7.04 -12.72 -17.89
C ASP A 116 8.56 -12.60 -17.70
N THR A 117 9.31 -13.57 -18.20
CA THR A 117 10.75 -13.73 -17.92
C THR A 117 11.58 -12.44 -17.96
N ASP A 118 11.29 -11.52 -18.88
CA ASP A 118 12.08 -10.30 -19.10
C ASP A 118 11.44 -9.05 -18.46
N GLY A 119 10.20 -9.15 -17.95
CA GLY A 119 9.44 -8.05 -17.34
C GLY A 119 8.89 -7.02 -18.32
N GLY A 120 9.16 -7.16 -19.61
CA GLY A 120 8.70 -6.20 -20.62
C GLY A 120 7.18 -6.20 -20.84
N ALA A 121 6.48 -7.28 -20.51
CA ALA A 121 5.02 -7.27 -20.48
C ALA A 121 4.50 -6.59 -19.21
N LEU A 122 5.13 -6.84 -18.06
CA LEU A 122 4.77 -6.22 -16.78
C LEU A 122 4.90 -4.69 -16.83
N GLU A 123 5.95 -4.16 -17.47
CA GLU A 123 6.11 -2.71 -17.70
C GLU A 123 4.95 -2.09 -18.50
N ARG A 124 4.27 -2.91 -19.32
CA ARG A 124 3.12 -2.51 -20.14
C ARG A 124 1.79 -2.96 -19.56
N ILE A 125 1.70 -3.27 -18.27
CA ILE A 125 0.44 -3.72 -17.65
C ILE A 125 -0.73 -2.74 -17.87
N GLY A 126 -0.44 -1.44 -18.01
CA GLY A 126 -1.42 -0.40 -18.34
C GLY A 126 -2.09 -0.55 -19.72
N ASP A 127 -1.57 -1.41 -20.59
CA ASP A 127 -2.20 -1.78 -21.87
C ASP A 127 -3.42 -2.69 -21.67
N TRP A 128 -3.54 -3.33 -20.51
CA TRP A 128 -4.59 -4.32 -20.21
C TRP A 128 -5.38 -3.99 -18.95
N VAL A 129 -4.79 -3.33 -17.96
CA VAL A 129 -5.44 -2.99 -16.70
C VAL A 129 -5.49 -1.46 -16.56
N ASP A 130 -6.64 -0.90 -16.20
CA ASP A 130 -6.70 0.52 -15.80
C ASP A 130 -6.00 0.72 -14.45
N THR A 131 -4.74 1.18 -14.54
CA THR A 131 -3.93 1.52 -13.37
C THR A 131 -4.27 2.91 -12.80
N GLY A 132 -5.16 3.68 -13.42
CA GLY A 132 -5.44 5.07 -13.03
C GLY A 132 -6.42 5.21 -11.87
N GLN A 133 -7.33 4.26 -11.71
CA GLN A 133 -8.35 4.22 -10.66
C GLN A 133 -8.13 3.04 -9.69
N SER A 134 -6.92 2.50 -9.62
CA SER A 134 -6.71 1.23 -8.94
C SER A 134 -6.88 1.29 -7.43
N SER A 135 -7.22 0.14 -6.85
CA SER A 135 -7.24 -0.03 -5.40
C SER A 135 -5.84 0.16 -4.82
N ALA A 136 -5.79 0.66 -3.58
CA ALA A 136 -4.53 0.83 -2.86
C ALA A 136 -3.67 -0.44 -2.84
N PRO A 137 -4.18 -1.64 -2.47
CA PRO A 137 -3.37 -2.86 -2.47
C PRO A 137 -2.82 -3.20 -3.85
N PHE A 138 -3.54 -2.90 -4.93
CA PHE A 138 -3.06 -3.18 -6.29
C PHE A 138 -1.82 -2.35 -6.61
N HIS A 139 -1.85 -1.07 -6.27
CA HIS A 139 -0.68 -0.20 -6.41
C HIS A 139 0.52 -0.65 -5.57
N LEU A 140 0.30 -1.06 -4.31
CA LEU A 140 1.37 -1.55 -3.44
C LEU A 140 2.04 -2.80 -4.02
N LEU A 141 1.25 -3.73 -4.51
CA LEU A 141 1.75 -4.98 -5.08
C LEU A 141 2.40 -4.73 -6.44
N LEU A 142 1.78 -3.92 -7.31
CA LEU A 142 2.36 -3.55 -8.60
C LEU A 142 3.72 -2.85 -8.41
N LYS A 143 3.84 -1.88 -7.50
CA LYS A 143 5.10 -1.19 -7.20
C LYS A 143 6.21 -2.17 -6.78
N ALA A 144 5.87 -3.22 -6.04
CA ALA A 144 6.84 -4.23 -5.62
C ALA A 144 7.38 -5.08 -6.79
N PHE A 145 6.66 -5.21 -7.89
CA PHE A 145 7.15 -5.90 -9.10
C PHE A 145 7.66 -4.95 -10.19
N LEU A 146 7.21 -3.68 -10.16
CA LEU A 146 7.56 -2.63 -11.09
C LEU A 146 8.00 -1.38 -10.32
N PRO A 147 9.28 -1.28 -9.90
CA PRO A 147 9.78 -0.16 -9.09
C PRO A 147 9.63 1.20 -9.76
N GLY A 148 9.55 1.27 -11.10
CA GLY A 148 9.27 2.50 -11.84
C GLY A 148 7.82 2.99 -11.73
N HIS A 149 6.89 2.17 -11.22
CA HIS A 149 5.48 2.52 -11.10
C HIS A 149 5.31 3.71 -10.15
N ALA A 150 4.64 4.78 -10.59
CA ALA A 150 4.34 5.92 -9.73
C ALA A 150 3.00 5.71 -9.03
N TYR A 151 2.94 6.00 -7.74
CA TYR A 151 1.64 6.09 -7.06
C TYR A 151 0.81 7.24 -7.65
N PRO A 152 -0.53 7.11 -7.69
CA PRO A 152 -1.40 8.22 -8.05
C PRO A 152 -1.14 9.44 -7.16
N ARG A 153 -1.23 10.65 -7.72
CA ARG A 153 -1.08 11.90 -6.95
C ARG A 153 -2.00 11.99 -5.73
N LYS A 154 -3.16 11.31 -5.77
CA LYS A 154 -4.14 11.21 -4.67
C LYS A 154 -4.24 9.79 -4.13
N PHE A 155 -3.10 9.14 -3.87
CA PHE A 155 -3.08 7.79 -3.31
C PHE A 155 -3.59 7.75 -1.86
N ALA A 156 -4.78 7.20 -1.63
CA ALA A 156 -5.27 6.93 -0.28
C ALA A 156 -5.26 5.42 -0.01
N ARG A 157 -4.84 5.03 1.21
CA ARG A 157 -4.64 3.61 1.58
C ARG A 157 -5.93 2.78 1.57
N ASP A 158 -7.08 3.43 1.61
CA ASP A 158 -8.40 2.79 1.53
C ASP A 158 -9.17 3.13 0.24
N ALA A 159 -8.56 3.87 -0.70
CA ALA A 159 -9.22 4.25 -1.94
C ALA A 159 -9.57 2.99 -2.76
N ASN A 160 -10.80 2.95 -3.25
CA ASN A 160 -11.31 1.92 -4.16
C ASN A 160 -10.99 0.48 -3.73
N THR A 161 -10.89 0.24 -2.42
CA THR A 161 -10.45 -1.06 -1.87
C THR A 161 -11.65 -1.85 -1.37
N ASP A 162 -11.91 -2.98 -2.02
CA ASP A 162 -12.98 -3.89 -1.63
C ASP A 162 -12.73 -4.50 -0.25
N ALA A 163 -13.80 -4.91 0.43
CA ALA A 163 -13.73 -5.44 1.80
C ALA A 163 -12.79 -6.65 1.93
N TYR A 164 -12.67 -7.47 0.88
CA TYR A 164 -11.80 -8.64 0.86
C TYR A 164 -10.33 -8.32 0.53
N GLU A 165 -10.03 -7.14 -0.01
CA GLU A 165 -8.66 -6.71 -0.33
C GLU A 165 -7.97 -6.03 0.86
N LYS A 166 -8.75 -5.34 1.73
CA LYS A 166 -8.25 -4.62 2.91
C LYS A 166 -7.34 -5.46 3.83
N PRO A 167 -7.66 -6.74 4.14
CA PRO A 167 -6.80 -7.56 4.97
C PRO A 167 -5.41 -7.78 4.37
N VAL A 168 -5.30 -7.85 3.05
CA VAL A 168 -4.01 -8.00 2.36
C VAL A 168 -3.23 -6.71 2.35
N ALA A 169 -3.89 -5.56 2.12
CA ALA A 169 -3.27 -4.25 2.31
C ALA A 169 -2.70 -4.11 3.73
N GLY A 170 -3.50 -4.43 4.76
CA GLY A 170 -3.05 -4.42 6.15
C GLY A 170 -1.86 -5.37 6.40
N ALA A 171 -1.89 -6.58 5.83
CA ALA A 171 -0.82 -7.56 5.99
C ALA A 171 0.51 -7.10 5.37
N VAL A 172 0.50 -6.47 4.19
CA VAL A 172 1.75 -5.99 3.56
C VAL A 172 2.33 -4.75 4.25
N LEU A 173 1.47 -3.95 4.88
CA LEU A 173 1.86 -2.78 5.66
C LEU A 173 2.36 -3.12 7.07
N ALA A 174 2.05 -4.30 7.58
CA ALA A 174 2.51 -4.76 8.88
C ALA A 174 4.04 -5.01 8.91
N ALA A 175 4.60 -5.05 10.12
CA ALA A 175 5.98 -5.43 10.34
C ALA A 175 6.25 -6.84 9.80
N ALA A 176 7.46 -7.09 9.28
CA ALA A 176 7.82 -8.37 8.64
C ALA A 176 7.42 -9.62 9.45
N PRO A 177 7.63 -9.69 10.79
CA PRO A 177 7.22 -10.85 11.59
C PRO A 177 5.70 -11.08 11.66
N GLU A 178 4.89 -10.05 11.41
CA GLU A 178 3.44 -10.10 11.56
C GLU A 178 2.70 -10.47 10.26
N ARG A 179 3.36 -10.32 9.10
CA ARG A 179 2.74 -10.49 7.78
C ARG A 179 2.20 -11.90 7.57
N GLN A 180 2.98 -12.93 7.93
CA GLN A 180 2.57 -14.34 7.82
C GLN A 180 1.31 -14.61 8.62
N LYS A 181 1.27 -14.14 9.87
CA LYS A 181 0.11 -14.32 10.76
C LYS A 181 -1.12 -13.60 10.21
N ALA A 182 -0.95 -12.39 9.69
CA ALA A 182 -2.04 -11.60 9.09
C ALA A 182 -2.62 -12.28 7.84
N LEU A 183 -1.78 -12.72 6.91
CA LEU A 183 -2.24 -13.44 5.71
C LEU A 183 -2.91 -14.77 6.05
N HIS A 184 -2.35 -15.54 6.99
CA HIS A 184 -2.96 -16.78 7.43
C HIS A 184 -4.38 -16.54 8.02
N ALA A 185 -4.53 -15.53 8.87
CA ALA A 185 -5.82 -15.18 9.46
C ALA A 185 -6.86 -14.76 8.41
N PHE A 186 -6.41 -14.05 7.37
CA PHE A 186 -7.23 -13.68 6.22
C PHE A 186 -7.66 -14.92 5.40
N LEU A 187 -6.71 -15.75 4.98
CA LEU A 187 -6.97 -16.91 4.11
C LEU A 187 -7.90 -17.93 4.77
N ARG A 188 -7.81 -18.13 6.09
CA ARG A 188 -8.77 -18.98 6.82
C ARG A 188 -10.22 -18.50 6.74
N LYS A 189 -10.43 -17.19 6.53
CA LYS A 189 -11.75 -16.59 6.40
C LYS A 189 -12.20 -16.47 4.94
N TRP A 190 -11.33 -16.78 3.98
CA TRP A 190 -11.62 -16.62 2.55
C TRP A 190 -12.94 -17.27 2.11
N PRO A 191 -13.25 -18.53 2.47
CA PRO A 191 -14.57 -19.13 2.21
C PRO A 191 -15.76 -18.27 2.68
N ALA A 192 -15.68 -17.74 3.91
CA ALA A 192 -16.75 -16.94 4.49
C ALA A 192 -16.85 -15.55 3.83
N ILE A 193 -15.71 -14.97 3.44
CA ILE A 193 -15.64 -13.70 2.73
C ILE A 193 -16.25 -13.84 1.34
N MET A 194 -16.01 -14.96 0.65
CA MET A 194 -16.50 -15.22 -0.71
C MET A 194 -17.89 -15.84 -0.79
N ALA A 195 -18.47 -16.31 0.32
CA ALA A 195 -19.82 -16.89 0.33
C ALA A 195 -20.90 -15.96 -0.27
N PRO A 196 -20.94 -14.64 0.03
CA PRO A 196 -21.86 -13.71 -0.63
C PRO A 196 -21.62 -13.54 -2.14
N HIS A 197 -20.43 -13.90 -2.62
CA HIS A 197 -20.01 -13.82 -4.02
C HIS A 197 -20.16 -15.15 -4.76
N GLY A 198 -20.85 -16.13 -4.17
CA GLY A 198 -21.16 -17.41 -4.82
C GLY A 198 -20.22 -18.56 -4.45
N TYR A 199 -19.28 -18.39 -3.52
CA TYR A 199 -18.47 -19.51 -3.01
C TYR A 199 -19.36 -20.54 -2.31
N ARG A 200 -19.17 -21.82 -2.65
CA ARG A 200 -19.83 -22.98 -2.03
C ARG A 200 -18.82 -24.12 -1.97
N ARG A 201 -18.86 -24.90 -0.88
CA ARG A 201 -18.05 -26.13 -0.72
C ARG A 201 -18.60 -27.33 -1.48
N ASP A 202 -19.87 -27.29 -1.88
CA ASP A 202 -20.51 -28.40 -2.59
C ASP A 202 -20.93 -27.96 -4.00
N ALA A 203 -20.64 -28.79 -5.00
CA ALA A 203 -21.20 -28.71 -6.35
C ALA A 203 -22.71 -28.98 -6.29
N GLY A 204 -23.51 -27.93 -6.12
CA GLY A 204 -24.90 -27.95 -6.55
C GLY A 204 -25.02 -27.53 -8.02
N ASP A 205 -26.24 -27.33 -8.51
CA ASP A 205 -26.56 -26.84 -9.87
C ASP A 205 -26.17 -25.35 -10.10
N GLY A 206 -25.14 -24.85 -9.43
CA GLY A 206 -24.73 -23.45 -9.44
C GLY A 206 -23.64 -23.13 -10.49
N ALA A 207 -23.38 -21.84 -10.68
CA ALA A 207 -22.26 -21.38 -11.52
C ALA A 207 -20.90 -21.78 -10.93
N ILE A 208 -19.93 -22.10 -11.79
CA ILE A 208 -18.58 -22.50 -11.40
C ILE A 208 -17.86 -21.32 -10.70
N PHE A 209 -17.58 -21.47 -9.43
CA PHE A 209 -16.76 -20.57 -8.63
C PHE A 209 -15.27 -20.86 -8.86
N THR A 210 -14.55 -19.87 -9.39
CA THR A 210 -13.13 -19.98 -9.76
C THR A 210 -12.26 -18.88 -9.17
N ILE A 211 -12.77 -18.17 -8.16
CA ILE A 211 -12.12 -17.00 -7.59
C ILE A 211 -11.17 -17.44 -6.46
N ALA A 212 -9.86 -17.29 -6.67
CA ALA A 212 -8.82 -17.57 -5.69
C ALA A 212 -8.20 -16.25 -5.15
N PRO A 213 -7.60 -16.22 -3.94
CA PRO A 213 -6.99 -15.04 -3.35
C PRO A 213 -5.62 -14.72 -3.97
N PHE A 214 -5.59 -14.42 -5.28
CA PHE A 214 -4.37 -14.13 -6.05
C PHE A 214 -3.56 -12.95 -5.48
N HIS A 215 -4.24 -11.95 -4.91
CA HIS A 215 -3.59 -10.82 -4.23
C HIS A 215 -2.80 -11.24 -2.98
N ALA A 216 -3.22 -12.28 -2.25
CA ALA A 216 -2.44 -12.83 -1.13
C ALA A 216 -1.20 -13.59 -1.60
N ALA A 217 -1.29 -14.30 -2.72
CA ALA A 217 -0.13 -14.94 -3.35
C ALA A 217 0.86 -13.92 -3.90
N LEU A 218 0.37 -12.86 -4.54
CA LEU A 218 1.17 -11.69 -4.92
C LEU A 218 1.89 -11.08 -3.72
N ALA A 219 1.21 -10.90 -2.58
CA ALA A 219 1.83 -10.39 -1.35
C ALA A 219 2.95 -11.32 -0.84
N ALA A 220 2.72 -12.63 -0.87
CA ALA A 220 3.74 -13.61 -0.49
C ALA A 220 4.98 -13.56 -1.40
N CYS A 221 4.77 -13.47 -2.72
CA CYS A 221 5.84 -13.28 -3.69
C CYS A 221 6.53 -11.92 -3.53
N ALA A 222 5.77 -10.85 -3.25
CA ALA A 222 6.25 -9.48 -3.20
C ALA A 222 7.17 -9.20 -2.01
N TYR A 223 6.80 -9.73 -0.84
CA TYR A 223 7.46 -9.41 0.43
C TYR A 223 8.16 -10.61 1.06
N ASP A 224 8.39 -11.66 0.28
CA ASP A 224 8.98 -12.94 0.70
C ASP A 224 8.36 -13.48 2.00
N ILE A 225 7.02 -13.41 2.08
CA ILE A 225 6.29 -13.88 3.26
C ILE A 225 6.35 -15.40 3.26
N ASP A 226 6.83 -15.99 4.35
CA ASP A 226 6.77 -17.44 4.54
C ASP A 226 5.30 -17.90 4.55
N ASP A 227 4.94 -18.76 3.60
CA ASP A 227 3.59 -19.26 3.39
C ASP A 227 3.38 -20.66 3.98
N ALA A 228 4.38 -21.25 4.65
CA ALA A 228 4.30 -22.63 5.16
C ALA A 228 3.05 -22.89 6.01
N ALA A 229 2.60 -21.90 6.78
CA ALA A 229 1.42 -22.02 7.64
C ALA A 229 0.07 -22.07 6.89
N PHE A 230 0.03 -21.66 5.61
CA PHE A 230 -1.21 -21.55 4.83
C PHE A 230 -1.09 -22.06 3.39
N ARG A 231 0.06 -22.62 3.01
CA ARG A 231 0.34 -23.15 1.66
C ARG A 231 -0.66 -24.21 1.23
N ASP A 232 -1.09 -25.06 2.16
CA ASP A 232 -1.97 -26.19 1.89
C ASP A 232 -3.47 -25.84 2.03
N LEU A 233 -3.81 -24.55 2.17
CA LEU A 233 -5.22 -24.14 2.16
C LEU A 233 -5.81 -24.32 0.75
N PRO A 234 -7.02 -24.92 0.60
CA PRO A 234 -7.55 -25.32 -0.71
C PRO A 234 -7.60 -24.22 -1.77
N ASP A 235 -7.99 -23.01 -1.37
CA ASP A 235 -8.18 -21.90 -2.29
C ASP A 235 -6.87 -21.14 -2.59
N TYR A 236 -5.81 -21.34 -1.80
CA TYR A 236 -4.58 -20.56 -1.90
C TYR A 236 -3.70 -21.06 -3.07
N PRO A 237 -3.29 -20.20 -4.02
CA PRO A 237 -2.50 -20.62 -5.18
C PRO A 237 -1.00 -20.73 -4.83
N GLY A 238 -0.68 -21.59 -3.85
CA GLY A 238 0.67 -21.77 -3.31
C GLY A 238 1.68 -22.33 -4.31
N GLU A 239 1.24 -23.06 -5.31
CA GLU A 239 2.06 -23.54 -6.44
C GLU A 239 2.60 -22.41 -7.30
N LEU A 240 1.83 -21.33 -7.53
CA LEU A 240 2.32 -20.16 -8.26
C LEU A 240 3.37 -19.41 -7.44
N VAL A 241 3.22 -19.38 -6.12
CA VAL A 241 4.23 -18.82 -5.20
C VAL A 241 5.50 -19.67 -5.18
N ALA A 242 5.36 -20.99 -5.13
CA ALA A 242 6.48 -21.92 -5.24
C ALA A 242 7.21 -21.76 -6.58
N TRP A 243 6.45 -21.66 -7.68
CA TRP A 243 7.00 -21.41 -9.02
C TRP A 243 7.77 -20.09 -9.07
N TYR A 244 7.17 -19.00 -8.57
CA TYR A 244 7.82 -17.70 -8.48
C TYR A 244 9.16 -17.80 -7.74
N ARG A 245 9.18 -18.41 -6.55
CA ARG A 245 10.38 -18.53 -5.71
C ARG A 245 11.52 -19.27 -6.42
N VAL A 246 11.20 -20.30 -7.20
CA VAL A 246 12.20 -21.11 -7.93
C VAL A 246 12.63 -20.43 -9.22
N HIS A 247 11.70 -19.87 -10.00
CA HIS A 247 11.95 -19.53 -11.40
C HIS A 247 12.01 -18.05 -11.68
N ALA A 248 11.40 -17.17 -10.87
CA ALA A 248 11.28 -15.74 -11.16
C ALA A 248 11.99 -14.86 -10.12
N ARG A 249 12.01 -15.32 -8.86
CA ARG A 249 12.46 -14.56 -7.69
C ARG A 249 13.82 -13.91 -7.90
N GLN A 250 14.85 -14.64 -8.28
CA GLN A 250 16.20 -14.07 -8.39
C GLN A 250 16.29 -12.90 -9.38
N ARG A 251 15.52 -12.96 -10.48
CA ARG A 251 15.51 -11.90 -11.52
C ARG A 251 14.67 -10.70 -11.09
N ARG A 252 13.55 -10.96 -10.40
CA ARG A 252 12.67 -9.92 -9.85
C ARG A 252 13.28 -9.24 -8.64
N ASP A 253 13.98 -10.00 -7.80
CA ASP A 253 14.70 -9.52 -6.64
C ASP A 253 15.95 -8.72 -7.04
N ALA A 254 16.51 -8.91 -8.25
CA ALA A 254 17.52 -7.99 -8.79
C ALA A 254 16.99 -6.56 -9.00
N TRP A 255 15.67 -6.39 -9.09
CA TRP A 255 14.99 -5.08 -9.14
C TRP A 255 14.48 -4.63 -7.76
N ARG A 256 14.57 -5.49 -6.74
CA ARG A 256 14.17 -5.19 -5.37
C ARG A 256 15.40 -4.90 -4.54
N GLY A 257 15.44 -3.75 -3.87
CA GLY A 257 16.31 -3.63 -2.71
C GLY A 257 15.96 -4.78 -1.75
N VAL A 258 16.88 -5.72 -1.54
CA VAL A 258 16.73 -6.77 -0.54
C VAL A 258 16.41 -6.10 0.79
N GLY A 259 15.22 -6.33 1.34
CA GLY A 259 14.83 -5.85 2.68
C GLY A 259 13.94 -4.61 2.75
N VAL A 260 13.51 -4.01 1.63
CA VAL A 260 12.58 -2.86 1.69
C VAL A 260 11.16 -3.37 1.85
N GLY A 261 10.58 -3.20 3.05
CA GLY A 261 9.15 -3.43 3.25
C GLY A 261 8.34 -2.39 2.47
N ALA A 262 7.04 -2.63 2.27
CA ALA A 262 6.15 -1.63 1.67
C ALA A 262 6.26 -0.25 2.34
N GLY A 263 6.69 -0.22 3.62
CA GLY A 263 6.80 0.94 4.50
C GLY A 263 7.67 2.10 4.01
N ASP A 264 8.80 1.83 3.36
CA ASP A 264 9.86 2.85 3.22
C ASP A 264 9.63 3.80 2.02
N ASP A 265 8.92 3.32 0.98
CA ASP A 265 8.58 4.07 -0.25
C ASP A 265 7.09 4.40 -0.36
N LEU A 266 6.30 4.09 0.67
CA LEU A 266 4.89 4.47 0.71
C LEU A 266 4.78 5.99 0.75
N PRO A 267 3.92 6.60 -0.09
CA PRO A 267 3.43 7.92 0.20
C PRO A 267 2.91 7.89 1.63
N ALA A 268 3.29 8.89 2.44
CA ALA A 268 2.67 9.10 3.74
C ALA A 268 1.15 8.93 3.56
N PRO A 269 0.47 8.19 4.46
CA PRO A 269 -0.96 7.96 4.32
C PRO A 269 -1.62 9.32 4.03
N LEU A 270 -2.44 9.41 2.98
CA LEU A 270 -3.24 10.61 2.76
C LEU A 270 -4.13 10.78 3.98
N ASP A 271 -3.67 11.68 4.83
CA ASP A 271 -4.28 11.99 6.08
C ASP A 271 -5.69 12.57 5.83
N PRO A 272 -6.71 12.23 6.64
CA PRO A 272 -8.04 12.82 6.51
C PRO A 272 -8.04 14.37 6.54
N ALA A 273 -7.05 15.02 7.15
CA ALA A 273 -6.92 16.49 7.09
C ALA A 273 -6.48 16.96 5.69
N ALA A 274 -5.72 16.16 4.94
CA ALA A 274 -5.41 16.42 3.53
C ALA A 274 -6.64 16.31 2.61
N GLN A 275 -7.77 15.76 3.10
CA GLN A 275 -9.06 15.80 2.41
C GLN A 275 -9.91 17.05 2.74
N GLY A 276 -9.38 18.00 3.51
CA GLY A 276 -10.12 19.20 3.92
C GLY A 276 -11.32 18.90 4.82
N LYS A 277 -11.41 17.70 5.41
CA LYS A 277 -12.42 17.36 6.41
C LYS A 277 -11.93 17.79 7.78
N LYS A 278 -12.59 18.78 8.37
CA LYS A 278 -12.37 19.20 9.76
C LYS A 278 -12.58 17.99 10.68
N LEU A 279 -11.56 17.62 11.44
CA LEU A 279 -11.65 16.52 12.41
C LEU A 279 -12.56 16.94 13.58
N THR A 280 -13.04 15.99 14.38
CA THR A 280 -13.61 16.37 15.68
C THR A 280 -12.50 16.90 16.59
N PRO A 281 -12.76 17.77 17.59
CA PRO A 281 -11.72 18.27 18.50
C PRO A 281 -10.90 17.16 19.16
N SER A 282 -11.56 16.03 19.46
CA SER A 282 -10.89 14.87 20.05
C SER A 282 -9.99 14.13 19.07
N ALA A 283 -10.43 13.95 17.82
CA ALA A 283 -9.63 13.32 16.78
C ALA A 283 -8.45 14.22 16.36
N ALA A 284 -8.66 15.53 16.28
CA ALA A 284 -7.60 16.50 15.99
C ALA A 284 -6.51 16.47 17.05
N TYR A 285 -6.90 16.51 18.34
CA TYR A 285 -5.96 16.42 19.45
C TYR A 285 -5.19 15.09 19.46
N ALA A 286 -5.88 13.97 19.27
CA ALA A 286 -5.23 12.65 19.21
C ALA A 286 -4.21 12.58 18.06
N ARG A 287 -4.55 13.14 16.90
CA ARG A 287 -3.68 13.15 15.74
C ARG A 287 -2.49 14.10 15.91
N TRP A 288 -2.70 15.26 16.52
CA TRP A 288 -1.62 16.19 16.86
C TRP A 288 -0.59 15.53 17.79
N ILE A 289 -1.03 14.77 18.80
CA ILE A 289 -0.13 13.98 19.67
C ILE A 289 0.68 12.99 18.85
N GLU A 290 0.05 12.27 17.91
CA GLU A 290 0.73 11.29 17.07
C GLU A 290 1.83 11.93 16.22
N ILE A 291 1.55 13.07 15.59
CA ILE A 291 2.54 13.82 14.78
C ILE A 291 3.68 14.32 15.65
N VAL A 292 3.39 14.95 16.79
CA VAL A 292 4.41 15.40 17.74
C VAL A 292 5.23 14.22 18.25
N CYS A 293 4.68 13.01 18.31
CA CYS A 293 5.41 11.79 18.68
C CYS A 293 6.04 11.05 17.49
N GLY A 294 6.06 11.64 16.28
CA GLY A 294 6.65 11.04 15.07
C GLY A 294 5.95 9.75 14.60
N ASP A 295 4.64 9.62 14.85
CA ASP A 295 3.82 8.41 14.66
C ASP A 295 4.30 7.17 15.43
N SER A 296 5.14 7.37 16.46
CA SER A 296 5.63 6.27 17.30
C SER A 296 4.59 5.91 18.37
N ALA A 297 3.98 4.73 18.26
CA ALA A 297 3.01 4.26 19.26
C ALA A 297 3.56 4.23 20.70
N PRO A 298 4.82 3.80 20.96
CA PRO A 298 5.44 3.92 22.28
C PRO A 298 5.52 5.36 22.79
N LEU A 299 5.96 6.32 21.96
CA LEU A 299 6.07 7.73 22.36
C LEU A 299 4.69 8.36 22.58
N ALA A 300 3.71 8.03 21.73
CA ALA A 300 2.34 8.48 21.91
C ALA A 300 1.70 7.94 23.20
N ALA A 301 2.07 6.74 23.65
CA ALA A 301 1.64 6.21 24.94
C ALA A 301 2.26 6.99 26.12
N ILE A 302 3.55 7.38 26.02
CA ILE A 302 4.22 8.24 27.00
C ILE A 302 3.53 9.61 27.06
N ALA A 303 3.28 10.24 25.91
CA ALA A 303 2.57 11.52 25.82
C ALA A 303 1.19 11.45 26.46
N ARG A 304 0.38 10.44 26.13
CA ARG A 304 -0.95 10.25 26.71
C ARG A 304 -0.92 10.02 28.22
N LYS A 305 0.12 9.35 28.74
CA LYS A 305 0.32 9.19 30.17
C LYS A 305 0.66 10.53 30.85
N ALA A 306 1.52 11.34 30.25
CA ALA A 306 1.92 12.65 30.76
C ALA A 306 0.75 13.66 30.76
N LEU A 307 -0.03 13.68 29.67
CA LEU A 307 -1.17 14.59 29.48
C LEU A 307 -2.44 14.18 30.26
N GLY A 308 -2.49 12.93 30.76
CA GLY A 308 -3.61 12.37 31.50
C GLY A 308 -4.82 12.02 30.63
N PRO A 309 -5.94 11.56 31.24
CA PRO A 309 -7.12 11.08 30.52
C PRO A 309 -7.96 12.23 29.98
N ARG A 310 -7.44 12.94 28.97
CA ARG A 310 -8.15 14.05 28.31
C ARG A 310 -8.56 13.66 26.90
N LYS A 311 -9.78 14.03 26.51
CA LYS A 311 -10.30 13.81 25.16
C LYS A 311 -9.94 14.94 24.20
N THR A 312 -9.65 16.14 24.69
CA THR A 312 -9.38 17.34 23.89
C THR A 312 -8.11 18.04 24.38
N MET A 313 -7.55 18.90 23.53
CA MET A 313 -6.33 19.67 23.82
C MET A 313 -6.50 20.48 25.11
N PRO A 314 -5.62 20.29 26.12
CA PRO A 314 -5.54 21.19 27.26
C PRO A 314 -5.00 22.56 26.81
N ASP A 315 -4.96 23.51 27.75
CA ASP A 315 -4.22 24.75 27.55
C ASP A 315 -2.76 24.46 27.08
N LEU A 316 -2.27 25.24 26.10
CA LEU A 316 -1.04 24.93 25.37
C LEU A 316 0.17 24.87 26.30
N PHE A 317 0.29 25.84 27.21
CA PHE A 317 1.36 25.88 28.21
C PHE A 317 1.42 24.57 29.02
N ASN A 318 0.27 24.13 29.54
CA ASN A 318 0.16 22.89 30.31
C ASN A 318 0.46 21.65 29.45
N ALA A 319 0.08 21.66 28.17
CA ALA A 319 0.39 20.59 27.24
C ALA A 319 1.91 20.48 27.03
N MET A 320 2.55 21.61 26.76
CA MET A 320 3.97 21.71 26.45
C MET A 320 4.84 21.43 27.66
N GLU A 321 4.46 21.90 28.85
CA GLU A 321 5.11 21.56 30.13
C GLU A 321 5.11 20.04 30.36
N ALA A 322 3.94 19.38 30.22
CA ALA A 322 3.83 17.93 30.40
C ALA A 322 4.65 17.14 29.37
N LEU A 323 4.66 17.59 28.11
CA LEU A 323 5.43 16.96 27.03
C LEU A 323 6.94 17.19 27.18
N ALA A 324 7.36 18.38 27.62
CA ALA A 324 8.76 18.69 27.89
C ALA A 324 9.29 17.88 29.09
N GLY A 325 8.49 17.73 30.15
CA GLY A 325 8.80 16.84 31.28
C GLY A 325 8.93 15.37 30.87
N ALA A 326 8.24 14.95 29.80
CA ALA A 326 8.37 13.61 29.21
C ALA A 326 9.49 13.50 28.17
N GLY A 327 10.22 14.59 27.88
CA GLY A 327 11.26 14.62 26.85
C GLY A 327 10.72 14.47 25.42
N LEU A 328 9.52 14.96 25.14
CA LEU A 328 8.85 14.87 23.83
C LEU A 328 8.70 16.23 23.13
N ALA A 329 8.86 17.32 23.87
CA ALA A 329 8.79 18.71 23.42
C ALA A 329 9.82 19.58 24.17
N LEU A 330 9.89 20.86 23.82
CA LEU A 330 10.67 21.89 24.50
C LEU A 330 9.73 22.93 25.11
N GLN A 331 9.95 23.29 26.36
CA GLN A 331 9.27 24.36 27.07
C GLN A 331 10.23 24.98 28.08
N ALA A 332 10.67 26.22 27.87
CA ALA A 332 11.62 26.90 28.75
C ALA A 332 11.28 28.38 28.89
N ASP A 333 11.55 28.97 30.05
CA ASP A 333 11.44 30.42 30.23
C ASP A 333 12.33 31.17 29.22
N ILE A 334 11.94 32.38 28.82
CA ILE A 334 12.66 33.16 27.80
C ILE A 334 14.16 33.35 28.11
N LYS A 335 14.54 33.30 29.40
CA LYS A 335 15.91 33.48 29.88
C LYS A 335 16.59 32.19 30.35
N ASP A 336 15.90 31.05 30.37
CA ASP A 336 16.42 29.80 30.93
C ASP A 336 17.04 28.92 29.83
N ASP A 337 18.25 29.30 29.42
CA ASP A 337 19.00 28.60 28.39
C ASP A 337 19.53 27.23 28.85
N GLU A 338 19.80 27.06 30.15
CA GLU A 338 20.23 25.78 30.72
C GLU A 338 19.12 24.73 30.61
N THR A 339 17.90 25.06 31.04
CA THR A 339 16.75 24.15 30.94
C THR A 339 16.49 23.76 29.49
N LEU A 340 16.58 24.70 28.54
CA LEU A 340 16.37 24.40 27.13
C LEU A 340 17.44 23.43 26.59
N ALA A 341 18.72 23.69 26.89
CA ALA A 341 19.82 22.83 26.48
C ALA A 341 19.64 21.38 26.98
N ASP A 342 19.26 21.23 28.25
CA ASP A 342 18.95 19.95 28.87
C ASP A 342 17.74 19.25 28.23
N GLN A 343 16.69 20.00 27.91
CA GLN A 343 15.50 19.45 27.25
C GLN A 343 15.80 18.96 25.84
N VAL A 344 16.66 19.65 25.08
CA VAL A 344 17.09 19.19 23.75
C VAL A 344 17.83 17.87 23.84
N GLN A 345 18.70 17.70 24.84
CA GLN A 345 19.39 16.42 25.06
C GLN A 345 18.41 15.30 25.46
N ARG A 346 17.47 15.59 26.37
CA ARG A 346 16.40 14.63 26.74
C ARG A 346 15.53 14.25 25.54
N LEU A 347 15.16 15.21 24.70
CA LEU A 347 14.41 14.98 23.48
C LEU A 347 15.14 14.01 22.54
N CYS A 348 16.44 14.23 22.32
CA CYS A 348 17.27 13.35 21.49
C CYS A 348 17.32 11.93 22.09
N ALA A 349 17.53 11.81 23.40
CA ALA A 349 17.59 10.52 24.08
C ALA A 349 16.26 9.75 23.99
N THR A 350 15.13 10.41 24.27
CA THR A 350 13.80 9.81 24.19
C THR A 350 13.46 9.32 22.79
N ARG A 351 13.97 9.98 21.75
CA ARG A 351 13.76 9.59 20.34
C ARG A 351 14.84 8.66 19.77
N GLY A 352 15.85 8.31 20.56
CA GLY A 352 16.95 7.46 20.10
C GLY A 352 17.85 8.13 19.06
N TRP A 353 17.92 9.46 19.06
CA TRP A 353 18.80 10.23 18.17
C TRP A 353 20.20 10.38 18.77
N PRO A 354 21.23 10.62 17.94
CA PRO A 354 22.54 11.02 18.42
C PRO A 354 22.43 12.26 19.33
N ALA A 355 23.31 12.36 20.33
CA ALA A 355 23.32 13.50 21.23
C ALA A 355 23.58 14.80 20.44
N PHE A 356 22.69 15.77 20.59
CA PHE A 356 22.93 17.14 20.13
C PHE A 356 23.88 17.85 21.09
N THR A 357 24.82 18.63 20.56
CA THR A 357 25.73 19.47 21.35
C THR A 357 25.26 20.92 21.27
N PRO A 358 24.66 21.47 22.34
CA PRO A 358 24.26 22.87 22.38
C PRO A 358 25.46 23.81 22.19
N PRO A 359 25.27 24.99 21.56
CA PRO A 359 26.30 26.02 21.50
C PRO A 359 26.90 26.31 22.88
N ALA A 360 28.23 26.41 22.94
CA ALA A 360 28.97 26.75 24.14
C ALA A 360 28.72 28.21 24.54
N GLU A 361 28.81 28.49 25.84
CA GLU A 361 28.80 29.86 26.34
C GLU A 361 30.12 30.58 26.03
N PRO A 362 30.10 31.90 25.82
CA PRO A 362 28.94 32.78 25.61
C PRO A 362 28.39 32.69 24.16
N PRO A 363 27.10 33.01 23.90
CA PRO A 363 26.15 33.80 24.71
C PRO A 363 25.44 33.03 25.85
N GLN A 364 24.68 33.76 26.70
CA GLN A 364 23.82 33.26 27.79
C GLN A 364 22.39 33.86 27.68
N GLY A 365 21.42 33.27 28.36
CA GLY A 365 20.03 33.74 28.39
C GLY A 365 19.34 33.69 27.02
N PRO A 366 18.47 34.67 26.68
CA PRO A 366 17.68 34.63 25.43
C PRO A 366 18.53 34.48 24.16
N ALA A 367 19.71 35.10 24.12
CA ALA A 367 20.61 35.00 22.97
C ALA A 367 21.15 33.58 22.77
N ARG A 368 21.37 32.83 23.86
CA ARG A 368 21.79 31.42 23.78
C ARG A 368 20.61 30.53 23.42
N VAL A 369 19.41 30.80 23.93
CA VAL A 369 18.20 30.09 23.49
C VAL A 369 18.04 30.20 21.96
N SER A 370 18.09 31.40 21.41
CA SER A 370 18.02 31.60 19.96
C SER A 370 19.14 30.86 19.21
N ALA A 371 20.36 30.85 19.75
CA ALA A 371 21.48 30.12 19.17
C ALA A 371 21.27 28.60 19.19
N ILE A 372 20.73 28.05 20.29
CA ILE A 372 20.37 26.63 20.43
C ILE A 372 19.34 26.25 19.38
N LEU A 373 18.22 26.99 19.30
CA LEU A 373 17.14 26.71 18.34
C LEU A 373 17.63 26.83 16.90
N SER A 374 18.41 27.87 16.59
CA SER A 374 19.00 28.09 15.26
C SER A 374 19.96 26.97 14.84
N ALA A 375 20.73 26.42 15.78
CA ALA A 375 21.62 25.28 15.51
C ALA A 375 20.86 23.94 15.44
N LEU A 376 19.78 23.80 16.21
CA LEU A 376 18.97 22.59 16.25
C LEU A 376 18.18 22.39 14.96
N ARG A 377 17.67 23.46 14.33
CA ARG A 377 16.91 23.39 13.07
C ARG A 377 17.62 22.65 11.93
N PRO A 378 18.80 23.06 11.46
CA PRO A 378 19.49 22.36 10.37
C PRO A 378 19.89 20.94 10.78
N TRP A 379 20.25 20.72 12.05
CA TRP A 379 20.56 19.40 12.58
C TRP A 379 19.34 18.45 12.52
N LEU A 380 18.14 18.95 12.82
CA LEU A 380 16.90 18.21 12.67
C LEU A 380 16.52 17.99 11.18
N ALA A 381 16.74 18.99 10.34
CA ALA A 381 16.42 18.94 8.91
C ALA A 381 17.22 17.83 8.18
N GLU A 382 18.50 17.65 8.50
CA GLU A 382 19.33 16.52 8.01
C GLU A 382 18.72 15.14 8.31
N ARG A 383 17.83 15.05 9.30
CA ARG A 383 17.16 13.84 9.77
C ARG A 383 15.69 13.79 9.36
N GLY A 384 15.27 14.65 8.43
CA GLY A 384 13.90 14.74 7.94
C GLY A 384 12.90 15.19 9.02
N GLN A 385 13.36 15.98 10.00
CA GLN A 385 12.54 16.52 11.07
C GLN A 385 12.42 18.05 10.92
N THR A 386 11.30 18.59 11.37
CA THR A 386 11.01 20.03 11.42
C THR A 386 10.78 20.43 12.88
N LEU A 387 11.36 21.55 13.28
CA LEU A 387 11.11 22.22 14.56
C LEU A 387 10.05 23.30 14.35
N ALA A 388 8.92 23.22 15.06
CA ALA A 388 7.95 24.31 15.09
C ALA A 388 7.95 24.98 16.45
N LEU A 389 8.01 26.32 16.42
CA LEU A 389 7.79 27.17 17.59
C LEU A 389 6.30 27.43 17.73
N LEU A 390 5.80 27.30 18.95
CA LEU A 390 4.39 27.45 19.27
C LEU A 390 4.21 28.67 20.17
N GLY A 391 3.25 29.52 19.83
CA GLY A 391 2.88 30.69 20.61
C GLY A 391 1.63 30.46 21.44
N ASP A 392 1.67 30.84 22.71
CA ASP A 392 0.48 31.06 23.56
C ASP A 392 0.33 32.52 24.02
N GLY A 393 1.22 33.41 23.57
CA GLY A 393 1.29 34.80 24.02
C GLY A 393 1.94 34.99 25.40
N GLY A 394 2.51 33.94 25.99
CA GLY A 394 3.26 33.96 27.25
C GLY A 394 4.75 34.30 27.09
N ASP A 395 5.49 34.15 28.18
CA ASP A 395 6.93 34.44 28.31
C ASP A 395 7.83 33.19 28.28
N ALA A 396 7.33 32.09 27.72
CA ALA A 396 8.08 30.84 27.55
C ALA A 396 8.28 30.49 26.07
N TRP A 397 9.46 29.96 25.74
CA TRP A 397 9.72 29.26 24.50
C TRP A 397 9.01 27.92 24.51
N GLN A 398 8.21 27.64 23.48
CA GLN A 398 7.54 26.36 23.30
C GLN A 398 7.87 25.83 21.92
N ALA A 399 8.38 24.60 21.84
CA ALA A 399 8.71 24.00 20.56
C ALA A 399 8.40 22.51 20.51
N THR A 400 7.95 22.05 19.35
CA THR A 400 7.74 20.63 19.06
C THR A 400 8.54 20.21 17.84
N VAL A 401 8.79 18.90 17.74
CA VAL A 401 9.50 18.31 16.61
C VAL A 401 8.65 17.21 15.98
N PHE A 402 8.48 17.29 14.66
CA PHE A 402 7.74 16.32 13.86
C PHE A 402 8.47 16.05 12.53
N LYS A 403 8.01 15.08 11.74
CA LYS A 403 8.66 14.77 10.45
C LYS A 403 8.34 15.85 9.44
N THR A 404 9.30 16.25 8.61
CA THR A 404 9.09 17.29 7.58
C THR A 404 7.94 16.96 6.62
N VAL A 405 7.68 15.68 6.36
CA VAL A 405 6.54 15.24 5.53
C VAL A 405 5.16 15.57 6.13
N ASP A 406 5.07 15.83 7.44
CA ASP A 406 3.82 16.08 8.16
C ASP A 406 3.52 17.59 8.32
N GLU A 407 4.37 18.48 7.82
CA GLU A 407 4.29 19.94 8.07
C GLU A 407 2.94 20.57 7.69
N ALA A 408 2.44 20.27 6.50
CA ALA A 408 1.13 20.77 6.06
C ALA A 408 -0.02 20.28 6.96
N GLN A 409 0.07 19.04 7.45
CA GLN A 409 -0.91 18.47 8.35
C GLN A 409 -0.81 19.11 9.75
N PHE A 410 0.41 19.26 10.25
CA PHE A 410 0.68 19.86 11.54
C PHE A 410 0.09 21.27 11.61
N ASN A 411 0.36 22.11 10.60
CA ASN A 411 -0.18 23.48 10.53
C ASN A 411 -1.71 23.48 10.47
N ALA A 412 -2.33 22.62 9.65
CA ALA A 412 -3.80 22.51 9.60
C ALA A 412 -4.42 22.05 10.93
N LEU A 413 -3.74 21.18 11.68
CA LEU A 413 -4.17 20.76 13.02
C LEU A 413 -4.01 21.89 14.04
N CYS A 414 -2.90 22.62 13.99
CA CYS A 414 -2.66 23.78 14.85
C CYS A 414 -3.73 24.85 14.62
N ASP A 415 -4.04 25.19 13.37
CA ASP A 415 -5.14 26.10 13.03
C ASP A 415 -6.48 25.63 13.62
N GLN A 416 -6.78 24.33 13.47
CA GLN A 416 -8.02 23.76 13.97
C GLN A 416 -8.08 23.74 15.51
N LEU A 417 -6.95 23.50 16.16
CA LEU A 417 -6.79 23.45 17.62
C LEU A 417 -6.53 24.83 18.23
N GLN A 418 -6.46 25.89 17.41
CA GLN A 418 -6.18 27.26 17.82
C GLN A 418 -4.80 27.41 18.50
N ILE A 419 -3.80 26.70 17.97
CA ILE A 419 -2.41 26.79 18.38
C ILE A 419 -1.70 27.70 17.39
N ASP A 420 -1.09 28.79 17.88
CA ASP A 420 -0.33 29.69 17.03
C ASP A 420 1.02 29.05 16.69
N VAL A 421 1.32 28.91 15.41
CA VAL A 421 2.63 28.44 14.93
C VAL A 421 3.41 29.66 14.49
N GLN A 422 4.55 29.90 15.12
CA GLN A 422 5.37 31.06 14.80
C GLN A 422 6.23 30.77 13.58
N ASP A 423 6.00 31.52 12.50
CA ASP A 423 6.97 31.70 11.44
C ASP A 423 8.16 32.47 12.03
N GLU A 424 9.36 31.89 11.97
CA GLU A 424 10.58 32.61 12.40
C GLU A 424 10.86 33.85 11.56
#